data_AF-A0A9D4HS58-F1
#
_entry.id   AF-A0A9D4HS58-F1
#
_cell.length_a   1.000
_cell.length_b   1.000
_cell.length_c   1.000
_cell.angle_alpha   90.00
_cell.angle_beta   90.00
_cell.angle_gamma   90.00
#
_symmetry.space_group_name_H-M   'P 1'
#
loop_
_entity.id
_entity.type
_entity.pdbx_description
1 polymer ?
#
loop_
_entity_poly.entity_id
_entity_poly.type
_entity_poly.pdbx_seq_one_letter_code
_entity_poly.pdbx_strand_id
1 'polypeptide(L)'
;MEALKTSLKCCLKDCSDSSALDQHVAVKTVLSIENGKSSLKSKFMVRWKTNGEAEFHKACWDQIYLLARARTKQGIISLTKEEKAMIKIAAESAEMFDSFQHIKHAAGTAASWIRDSNQLVVFTGAGISTSAGIGDYRGKAGKWTEEDQIHAMAAESKEPVSKKAKLDADAENDSTCDLEEGVPYEKLRPTYTHEALKKLHKDGYLKYVISQNGDGLHRLSGISAKDISELHGNVFIETCEKCKKIFERPYYVLDDESSQYYEEIEDFGKSHVKKKKYAKKCTLCGLSHRTGRRCDDKKCDGYLQDTIINFRDHLDESTLVKAEEMCRQCDVMLCLGTTLQVTPACDLVKNLTSRDRLIICNRQETPLDRQFQGPRANGCRVFGNCDVFIREMMGNLYQAADLAQWESERETRLAEYDISRA
;
A
#
# COMPACT_ATOMS: atom_id res chain seq x y z
N MET A 1 16.53 -10.31 21.61
CA MET A 1 16.58 -9.33 20.51
C MET A 1 16.72 -7.96 21.13
N GLU A 2 17.89 -7.34 20.94
CA GLU A 2 18.26 -6.07 21.57
C GLU A 2 17.20 -5.00 21.30
N ALA A 3 16.70 -4.40 22.39
CA ALA A 3 15.90 -3.20 22.31
C ALA A 3 16.76 -2.11 21.65
N LEU A 4 16.36 -1.67 20.45
CA LEU A 4 16.88 -0.47 19.78
C LEU A 4 16.57 0.76 20.65
N LYS A 5 17.35 0.96 21.71
CA LYS A 5 17.55 2.26 22.37
C LYS A 5 18.57 3.06 21.55
N THR A 6 18.29 3.29 20.27
CA THR A 6 18.96 4.32 19.51
C THR A 6 18.11 5.58 19.65
N SER A 7 18.59 6.56 20.43
CA SER A 7 17.99 7.89 20.45
C SER A 7 17.91 8.40 19.00
N LEU A 8 16.70 8.58 18.49
CA LEU A 8 16.48 9.07 17.13
C LEU A 8 17.18 10.43 16.98
N LYS A 9 18.15 10.53 16.07
CA LYS A 9 18.84 11.81 15.82
C LYS A 9 18.04 12.62 14.81
N CYS A 10 17.19 13.53 15.29
CA CYS A 10 16.37 14.40 14.46
C CYS A 10 17.21 15.21 13.44
N CYS A 11 16.78 15.21 12.18
CA CYS A 11 17.44 15.91 11.07
C CYS A 11 17.23 17.44 11.11
N LEU A 12 16.31 17.96 11.92
CA LEU A 12 16.12 19.40 12.13
C LEU A 12 17.31 20.00 12.91
N LYS A 13 17.93 21.07 12.40
CA LYS A 13 19.12 21.70 13.01
C LYS A 13 18.82 22.32 14.39
N ASP A 14 17.68 22.99 14.52
CA ASP A 14 17.26 23.66 15.77
C ASP A 14 16.34 22.77 16.63
N CYS A 15 16.56 21.46 16.59
CA CYS A 15 15.81 20.54 17.44
C CYS A 15 16.15 20.81 18.91
N SER A 16 15.27 21.48 19.64
CA SER A 16 15.44 21.83 21.05
C SER A 16 15.12 20.70 22.03
N ASP A 17 14.53 19.60 21.56
CA ASP A 17 14.10 18.49 22.41
C ASP A 17 15.27 17.59 22.83
N SER A 18 15.83 17.88 24.01
CA SER A 18 16.58 16.93 24.84
C SER A 18 15.65 16.02 25.68
N SER A 19 14.33 16.19 25.57
CA SER A 19 13.27 15.43 26.27
C SER A 19 12.59 14.37 25.39
N ALA A 20 13.23 13.95 24.29
CA ALA A 20 12.72 12.97 23.31
C ALA A 20 12.65 11.51 23.82
N LEU A 21 12.42 11.30 25.12
CA LEU A 21 12.18 9.98 25.70
C LEU A 21 10.73 9.51 25.56
N ASP A 22 9.80 10.39 25.14
CA ASP A 22 8.37 10.04 25.07
C ASP A 22 7.60 10.65 23.87
N GLN A 23 8.29 11.11 22.83
CA GLN A 23 7.60 11.39 21.55
C GLN A 23 7.50 10.08 20.78
N HIS A 24 6.41 9.35 21.05
CA HIS A 24 6.14 7.98 20.62
C HIS A 24 6.25 7.70 19.12
N VAL A 25 6.45 8.71 18.25
CA VAL A 25 6.39 8.54 16.80
C VAL A 25 7.57 9.20 16.09
N ALA A 26 8.36 8.41 15.38
CA ALA A 26 9.39 8.89 14.46
C ALA A 26 8.82 9.07 13.06
N VAL A 27 9.21 10.13 12.36
CA VAL A 27 8.85 10.37 10.95
C VAL A 27 10.07 10.14 10.09
N LYS A 28 9.95 9.32 9.04
CA LYS A 28 10.99 9.10 8.04
C LYS A 28 10.45 9.44 6.66
N THR A 29 11.15 10.30 5.95
CA THR A 29 10.79 10.74 4.60
C THR A 29 11.98 10.61 3.67
N VAL A 30 11.69 10.47 2.38
CA VAL A 30 12.68 10.47 1.30
C VAL A 30 12.36 11.62 0.36
N LEU A 31 13.39 12.40 0.04
CA LEU A 31 13.34 13.44 -0.97
C LEU A 31 14.14 12.96 -2.19
N SER A 32 13.42 12.74 -3.29
CA SER A 32 14.03 12.44 -4.58
C SER A 32 14.57 13.74 -5.19
N ILE A 33 15.84 14.05 -4.94
CA ILE A 33 16.53 15.17 -5.61
C ILE A 33 17.44 14.61 -6.70
N GLU A 34 17.45 15.25 -7.87
CA GLU A 34 18.52 15.09 -8.86
C GLU A 34 19.92 15.26 -8.22
N ASN A 35 20.88 14.49 -8.74
CA ASN A 35 22.30 14.75 -8.61
C ASN A 35 22.64 16.09 -9.29
N GLY A 36 22.36 17.22 -8.64
CA GLY A 36 22.54 18.51 -9.31
C GLY A 36 22.11 19.74 -8.53
N LYS A 37 22.76 20.01 -7.38
CA LYS A 37 23.06 21.36 -6.82
C LYS A 37 23.59 21.20 -5.39
N SER A 38 24.84 20.75 -5.27
CA SER A 38 25.49 20.45 -3.99
C SER A 38 25.93 21.68 -3.17
N SER A 39 25.55 22.92 -3.53
CA SER A 39 26.12 24.12 -2.89
C SER A 39 25.26 24.81 -1.81
N LEU A 40 24.05 24.32 -1.47
CA LEU A 40 23.14 25.00 -0.52
C LEU A 40 22.72 24.20 0.73
N LYS A 41 23.15 22.94 0.90
CA LYS A 41 22.76 22.09 2.05
C LYS A 41 23.18 22.65 3.42
N SER A 42 24.21 23.49 3.49
CA SER A 42 24.69 24.08 4.77
C SER A 42 23.75 25.14 5.35
N LYS A 43 22.91 25.79 4.52
CA LYS A 43 21.96 26.83 4.96
C LYS A 43 20.57 26.30 5.31
N PHE A 44 20.25 25.07 4.93
CA PHE A 44 18.93 24.49 5.17
C PHE A 44 18.69 24.09 6.63
N MET A 45 17.46 24.22 7.10
CA MET A 45 17.04 23.80 8.44
C MET A 45 17.03 22.28 8.58
N VAL A 46 16.80 21.57 7.48
CA VAL A 46 16.75 20.10 7.44
C VAL A 46 18.09 19.53 6.95
N ARG A 47 18.64 18.58 7.72
CA ARG A 47 19.81 17.77 7.35
C ARG A 47 19.38 16.54 6.57
N TRP A 48 19.27 16.67 5.26
CA TRP A 48 19.06 15.54 4.34
C TRP A 48 20.33 14.68 4.25
N LYS A 49 20.18 13.36 4.39
CA LYS A 49 21.25 12.38 4.12
C LYS A 49 21.64 12.42 2.64
N THR A 50 22.76 11.79 2.28
CA THR A 50 23.25 11.73 0.89
C THR A 50 22.26 11.05 -0.05
N ASN A 51 21.55 10.04 0.44
CA ASN A 51 20.48 9.32 -0.25
C ASN A 51 19.11 10.03 -0.22
N GLY A 52 19.03 11.29 0.23
CA GLY A 52 17.78 12.04 0.29
C GLY A 52 16.86 11.71 1.47
N GLU A 53 17.26 10.82 2.38
CA GLU A 53 16.46 10.52 3.57
C GLU A 53 16.57 11.60 4.65
N ALA A 54 15.49 11.78 5.42
CA ALA A 54 15.52 12.52 6.68
C ALA A 54 14.61 11.88 7.73
N GLU A 55 15.04 11.95 8.99
CA GLU A 55 14.31 11.40 10.15
C GLU A 55 14.02 12.53 11.15
N PHE A 56 12.80 12.56 11.68
CA PHE A 56 12.33 13.62 12.57
C PHE A 56 11.56 13.05 13.75
N HIS A 57 11.57 13.77 14.87
CA HIS A 57 10.49 13.62 15.84
C HIS A 57 9.18 14.11 15.22
N LYS A 58 8.04 13.52 15.58
CA LYS A 58 6.71 13.96 15.11
C LYS A 58 6.51 15.47 15.28
N ALA A 59 6.79 16.03 16.46
CA ALA A 59 6.57 17.46 16.71
C ALA A 59 7.44 18.34 15.79
N CYS A 60 8.69 17.96 15.57
CA CYS A 60 9.58 18.66 14.65
C CYS A 60 9.07 18.59 13.20
N TRP A 61 8.60 17.42 12.76
CA TRP A 61 8.01 17.24 11.43
C TRP A 61 6.75 18.10 11.24
N ASP A 62 5.82 18.04 12.20
CA ASP A 62 4.58 18.82 12.14
C ASP A 62 4.87 20.32 12.09
N GLN A 63 5.84 20.79 12.86
CA GLN A 63 6.27 22.18 12.84
C GLN A 63 6.79 22.59 11.45
N ILE A 64 7.74 21.85 10.88
CA ILE A 64 8.31 22.22 9.56
C ILE A 64 7.28 22.07 8.44
N TYR A 65 6.40 21.08 8.52
CA TYR A 65 5.35 20.85 7.53
C TYR A 65 4.30 21.98 7.56
N LEU A 66 3.90 22.43 8.75
CA LEU A 66 3.03 23.59 8.91
C LEU A 66 3.67 24.87 8.35
N LEU A 67 4.95 25.11 8.65
CA LEU A 67 5.70 26.24 8.11
C LEU A 67 5.82 26.20 6.58
N ALA A 68 5.98 25.01 6.00
CA ALA A 68 6.03 24.81 4.55
C ALA A 68 4.68 25.13 3.86
N ARG A 69 3.56 24.91 4.56
CA ARG A 69 2.21 25.24 4.07
C ARG A 69 1.77 26.67 4.37
N ALA A 70 2.37 27.33 5.35
CA ALA A 70 2.01 28.70 5.75
C ALA A 70 2.22 29.71 4.61
N ARG A 71 1.18 30.52 4.34
CA ARG A 71 1.18 31.59 3.33
C ARG A 71 1.91 32.85 3.80
N THR A 72 1.92 33.11 5.11
CA THR A 72 2.59 34.25 5.76
C THR A 72 3.81 33.77 6.56
N LYS A 73 4.84 34.61 6.73
CA LYS A 73 5.95 34.31 7.65
C LYS A 73 5.39 34.25 9.07
N GLN A 74 5.27 33.06 9.64
CA GLN A 74 4.92 32.84 11.04
C GLN A 74 6.07 32.08 11.70
N GLY A 75 6.56 32.56 12.85
CA GLY A 75 7.58 31.89 13.66
C GLY A 75 9.01 32.46 13.54
N ILE A 76 9.88 31.98 14.44
CA ILE A 76 11.30 32.35 14.57
C ILE A 76 12.14 31.72 13.44
N ILE A 77 11.66 30.62 12.86
CA ILE A 77 12.33 29.83 11.82
C ILE A 77 11.74 30.19 10.45
N SER A 78 12.59 30.57 9.49
CA SER A 78 12.19 30.91 8.12
C SER A 78 12.74 29.88 7.13
N LEU A 79 11.85 29.11 6.51
CA LEU A 79 12.19 28.20 5.40
C LEU A 79 12.33 28.97 4.09
N THR A 80 13.35 28.65 3.28
CA THR A 80 13.44 29.18 1.90
C THR A 80 12.32 28.63 1.01
N LYS A 81 12.09 29.24 -0.16
CA LYS A 81 11.06 28.74 -1.10
C LYS A 81 11.36 27.31 -1.55
N GLU A 82 12.64 27.03 -1.78
CA GLU A 82 13.16 25.72 -2.15
C GLU A 82 12.93 24.70 -1.04
N GLU A 83 13.18 25.06 0.23
CA GLU A 83 12.89 24.17 1.37
C GLU A 83 11.41 23.88 1.54
N LYS A 84 10.54 24.88 1.34
CA LYS A 84 9.10 24.65 1.38
C LYS A 84 8.64 23.68 0.30
N ALA A 85 9.22 23.75 -0.90
CA ALA A 85 8.92 22.80 -1.98
C ALA A 85 9.41 21.40 -1.62
N MET A 86 10.67 21.27 -1.17
CA MET A 86 11.24 20.00 -0.73
C MET A 86 10.41 19.34 0.38
N ILE A 87 9.99 20.09 1.41
CA ILE A 87 9.18 19.55 2.51
C ILE A 87 7.80 19.08 2.02
N LYS A 88 7.20 19.75 1.02
CA LYS A 88 5.91 19.32 0.45
C LYS A 88 6.03 17.99 -0.29
N ILE A 89 7.08 17.84 -1.12
CA ILE A 89 7.37 16.58 -1.84
C ILE A 89 7.67 15.48 -0.82
N ALA A 90 8.53 15.76 0.16
CA ALA A 90 8.86 14.84 1.24
C ALA A 90 7.65 14.39 2.06
N ALA A 91 6.59 15.20 2.13
CA ALA A 91 5.38 14.83 2.87
C ALA A 91 4.57 13.72 2.19
N GLU A 92 4.74 13.50 0.89
CA GLU A 92 4.07 12.42 0.15
C GLU A 92 4.67 11.05 0.51
N SER A 93 5.98 11.00 0.79
CA SER A 93 6.71 9.79 1.19
C SER A 93 6.87 9.64 2.72
N ALA A 94 6.24 10.52 3.51
CA ALA A 94 6.41 10.53 4.96
C ALA A 94 5.76 9.30 5.61
N GLU A 95 6.60 8.44 6.17
CA GLU A 95 6.20 7.31 6.99
C GLU A 95 6.41 7.61 8.47
N MET A 96 5.53 7.09 9.30
CA MET A 96 5.52 7.28 10.74
C MET A 96 5.70 5.93 11.45
N PHE A 97 6.37 5.95 12.59
CA PHE A 97 6.77 4.75 13.35
C PHE A 97 6.53 4.96 14.84
N ASP A 98 5.51 4.31 15.37
CA ASP A 98 5.19 4.27 16.77
C ASP A 98 6.23 3.45 17.56
N SER A 99 6.40 3.80 18.83
CA SER A 99 7.19 3.02 19.78
C SER A 99 6.60 1.62 19.94
N PHE A 100 7.46 0.63 20.18
CA PHE A 100 7.01 -0.74 20.39
C PHE A 100 6.04 -0.88 21.57
N GLN A 101 6.19 -0.07 22.63
CA GLN A 101 5.25 -0.04 23.75
C GLN A 101 3.85 0.40 23.33
N HIS A 102 3.75 1.43 22.48
CA HIS A 102 2.48 1.88 21.93
C HIS A 102 1.85 0.80 21.04
N ILE A 103 2.64 0.18 20.15
CA ILE A 103 2.18 -0.93 19.30
C ILE A 103 1.62 -2.07 20.16
N LYS A 104 2.33 -2.47 21.22
CA LYS A 104 1.90 -3.53 22.14
C LYS A 104 0.61 -3.17 22.88
N HIS A 105 0.49 -1.93 23.36
CA HIS A 105 -0.72 -1.45 24.02
C HIS A 105 -1.93 -1.41 23.07
N ALA A 106 -1.73 -0.87 21.87
CA ALA A 106 -2.73 -0.85 20.81
C ALA A 106 -3.17 -2.27 20.42
N ALA A 107 -2.22 -3.19 20.29
CA ALA A 107 -2.49 -4.59 19.95
C ALA A 107 -3.30 -5.30 21.04
N GLY A 108 -3.01 -5.05 22.32
CA GLY A 108 -3.81 -5.56 23.44
C GLY A 108 -5.24 -5.03 23.43
N THR A 109 -5.40 -3.73 23.15
CA THR A 109 -6.73 -3.09 23.00
C THR A 109 -7.50 -3.68 21.82
N ALA A 110 -6.85 -3.81 20.66
CA ALA A 110 -7.44 -4.44 19.47
C ALA A 110 -7.86 -5.88 19.74
N ALA A 111 -7.02 -6.67 20.39
CA ALA A 111 -7.33 -8.04 20.79
C ALA A 111 -8.56 -8.12 21.72
N SER A 112 -8.69 -7.21 22.68
CA SER A 112 -9.88 -7.13 23.53
C SER A 112 -11.14 -6.86 22.71
N TRP A 113 -11.10 -5.89 21.79
CA TRP A 113 -12.26 -5.56 20.96
C TRP A 113 -12.62 -6.69 20.00
N ILE A 114 -11.64 -7.38 19.43
CA ILE A 114 -11.85 -8.55 18.57
C ILE A 114 -12.48 -9.70 19.34
N ARG A 115 -12.07 -9.92 20.59
CA ARG A 115 -12.66 -10.98 21.44
C ARG A 115 -14.13 -10.72 21.75
N ASP A 116 -14.50 -9.45 21.94
CA ASP A 116 -15.86 -9.03 22.26
C ASP A 116 -16.73 -8.78 21.01
N SER A 117 -16.12 -8.81 19.82
CA SER A 117 -16.76 -8.53 18.54
C SER A 117 -17.55 -9.74 18.04
N ASN A 118 -18.74 -9.48 17.53
CA ASN A 118 -19.52 -10.48 16.81
C ASN A 118 -19.30 -10.37 15.29
N GLN A 119 -18.89 -9.20 14.80
CA GLN A 119 -18.79 -8.88 13.39
C GLN A 119 -17.51 -8.10 13.08
N LEU A 120 -16.36 -8.77 13.23
CA LEU A 120 -15.07 -8.24 12.78
C LEU A 120 -15.00 -8.28 11.25
N VAL A 121 -14.80 -7.11 10.65
CA VAL A 121 -14.48 -6.94 9.23
C VAL A 121 -13.09 -6.35 9.10
N VAL A 122 -12.31 -6.87 8.16
CA VAL A 122 -10.95 -6.40 7.88
C VAL A 122 -10.90 -5.73 6.52
N PHE A 123 -10.23 -4.58 6.45
CA PHE A 123 -10.01 -3.85 5.22
C PHE A 123 -8.51 -3.75 4.91
N THR A 124 -8.04 -4.28 3.78
CA THR A 124 -6.61 -4.37 3.47
C THR A 124 -6.20 -3.61 2.23
N GLY A 125 -5.01 -3.01 2.28
CA GLY A 125 -4.32 -2.42 1.12
C GLY A 125 -2.91 -2.98 0.92
N ALA A 126 -2.18 -2.43 -0.05
CA ALA A 126 -0.90 -2.98 -0.52
C ALA A 126 0.17 -3.10 0.57
N GLY A 127 0.07 -2.30 1.63
CA GLY A 127 1.01 -2.29 2.74
C GLY A 127 1.16 -3.65 3.43
N ILE A 128 0.14 -4.52 3.42
CA ILE A 128 0.23 -5.86 4.02
C ILE A 128 1.04 -6.86 3.18
N SER A 129 1.31 -6.53 1.92
CA SER A 129 2.05 -7.37 0.95
C SER A 129 3.50 -6.91 0.75
N THR A 130 3.90 -5.80 1.38
CA THR A 130 5.27 -5.26 1.27
C THR A 130 6.35 -6.23 1.76
N SER A 131 6.09 -7.00 2.81
CA SER A 131 7.02 -8.02 3.30
C SER A 131 7.09 -9.29 2.42
N ALA A 132 6.18 -9.44 1.44
CA ALA A 132 6.27 -10.50 0.43
C ALA A 132 7.13 -10.11 -0.78
N GLY A 133 7.65 -8.88 -0.83
CA GLY A 133 8.40 -8.36 -1.97
C GLY A 133 7.56 -7.61 -3.00
N ILE A 134 6.29 -7.30 -2.70
CA ILE A 134 5.48 -6.41 -3.54
C ILE A 134 5.69 -4.96 -3.07
N GLY A 135 6.25 -4.09 -3.91
CA GLY A 135 6.27 -2.65 -3.63
C GLY A 135 4.84 -2.14 -3.39
N ASP A 136 4.65 -1.25 -2.43
CA ASP A 136 3.33 -0.63 -2.27
C ASP A 136 3.06 0.41 -3.37
N TYR A 137 1.93 1.10 -3.29
CA TYR A 137 1.56 2.08 -4.29
C TYR A 137 2.05 3.50 -3.96
N ARG A 138 2.12 3.84 -2.67
CA ARG A 138 2.31 5.23 -2.18
C ARG A 138 3.41 5.38 -1.12
N GLY A 139 4.06 4.31 -0.71
CA GLY A 139 5.20 4.34 0.21
C GLY A 139 6.45 4.87 -0.48
N LYS A 140 7.59 4.75 0.20
CA LYS A 140 8.87 5.32 -0.24
C LYS A 140 9.34 4.80 -1.61
N ALA A 141 9.11 3.52 -1.87
CA ALA A 141 9.36 2.86 -3.15
C ALA A 141 8.03 2.48 -3.84
N GLY A 142 6.99 3.29 -3.61
CA GLY A 142 5.67 3.01 -4.12
C GLY A 142 5.53 3.42 -5.57
N LYS A 143 4.87 2.61 -6.41
CA LYS A 143 4.77 2.84 -7.87
C LYS A 143 4.34 4.28 -8.22
N TRP A 144 3.31 4.82 -7.56
CA TRP A 144 2.84 6.18 -7.86
C TRP A 144 3.71 7.26 -7.23
N THR A 145 4.36 6.97 -6.10
CA THR A 145 5.34 7.89 -5.52
C THR A 145 6.49 8.12 -6.51
N GLU A 146 6.92 7.08 -7.21
CA GLU A 146 7.93 7.17 -8.27
C GLU A 146 7.40 7.91 -9.51
N GLU A 147 6.18 7.60 -9.97
CA GLU A 147 5.58 8.29 -11.13
C GLU A 147 5.32 9.79 -10.86
N ASP A 148 4.81 10.15 -9.68
CA ASP A 148 4.60 11.55 -9.28
C ASP A 148 5.94 12.30 -9.19
N GLN A 149 7.01 11.63 -8.75
CA GLN A 149 8.37 12.18 -8.79
C GLN A 149 8.83 12.46 -10.23
N ILE A 150 8.61 11.53 -11.15
CA ILE A 150 8.97 11.67 -12.57
C ILE A 150 8.16 12.80 -13.23
N HIS A 151 6.85 12.90 -12.95
CA HIS A 151 6.02 13.98 -13.47
C HIS A 151 6.41 15.35 -12.90
N ALA A 152 6.77 15.44 -11.63
CA ALA A 152 7.30 16.66 -11.03
C ALA A 152 8.63 17.09 -11.69
N MET A 153 9.51 16.13 -12.02
CA MET A 153 10.74 16.38 -12.79
C MET A 153 10.46 16.94 -14.18
N ALA A 154 9.45 16.41 -14.89
CA ALA A 154 9.08 16.85 -16.24
C ALA A 154 8.43 18.25 -16.27
N ALA A 155 7.72 18.63 -15.21
CA ALA A 155 7.01 19.91 -15.11
C ALA A 155 7.95 21.13 -14.90
N GLU A 156 9.17 20.91 -14.40
CA GLU A 156 10.14 21.98 -14.13
C GLU A 156 11.09 22.29 -15.31
N SER A 157 11.20 21.40 -16.30
CA SER A 157 11.96 21.64 -17.53
C SER A 157 11.13 22.40 -18.58
N LYS A 158 11.44 23.68 -18.82
CA LYS A 158 10.77 24.55 -19.81
C LYS A 158 11.19 24.34 -21.28
N GLU A 159 11.61 23.14 -21.66
CA GLU A 159 12.01 22.82 -23.04
C GLU A 159 11.29 21.55 -23.51
N PRO A 160 10.72 21.51 -24.74
CA PRO A 160 10.20 20.28 -25.30
C PRO A 160 11.37 19.31 -25.55
N VAL A 161 11.42 18.20 -24.82
CA VAL A 161 12.48 17.19 -24.94
C VAL A 161 12.50 16.62 -26.36
N SER A 162 13.46 17.04 -27.17
CA SER A 162 13.69 16.53 -28.51
C SER A 162 14.58 15.28 -28.49
N LYS A 163 13.92 14.12 -28.64
CA LYS A 163 14.27 12.82 -29.28
C LYS A 163 15.71 12.31 -29.49
N LYS A 164 16.81 12.95 -29.11
CA LYS A 164 18.17 12.47 -29.47
C LYS A 164 19.10 12.10 -28.31
N ALA A 165 18.73 12.37 -27.06
CA ALA A 165 19.53 12.00 -25.89
C ALA A 165 19.19 10.62 -25.28
N LYS A 166 18.21 9.89 -25.85
CA LYS A 166 17.70 8.62 -25.29
C LYS A 166 18.27 7.35 -25.95
N LEU A 167 19.21 7.47 -26.90
CA LEU A 167 19.72 6.32 -27.66
C LEU A 167 21.22 6.04 -27.47
N ASP A 168 21.96 6.94 -26.83
CA ASP A 168 23.43 6.79 -26.68
C ASP A 168 23.88 6.61 -25.21
N ALA A 169 22.95 6.53 -24.25
CA ALA A 169 23.26 6.33 -22.83
C ALA A 169 23.12 4.86 -22.35
N ASP A 170 22.72 3.94 -23.23
CA ASP A 170 22.48 2.53 -22.90
C ASP A 170 23.68 1.62 -23.21
N ALA A 171 24.83 2.17 -23.65
CA ALA A 171 25.95 1.36 -24.15
C ALA A 171 27.22 1.36 -23.28
N GLU A 172 27.44 2.28 -22.34
CA GLU A 172 28.67 2.30 -21.52
C GLU A 172 28.43 2.88 -20.12
N ASN A 173 27.74 2.13 -19.25
CA ASN A 173 28.00 2.17 -17.80
C ASN A 173 27.48 0.90 -17.12
N ASP A 174 28.13 -0.21 -17.43
CA ASP A 174 28.11 -1.44 -16.64
C ASP A 174 28.88 -1.18 -15.33
N SER A 175 28.18 -0.83 -14.25
CA SER A 175 28.53 -1.21 -12.87
C SER A 175 27.55 -0.65 -11.83
N THR A 176 26.73 -1.57 -11.29
CA THR A 176 26.08 -1.50 -9.96
C THR A 176 25.00 -0.44 -9.74
N CYS A 177 23.85 -0.63 -10.38
CA CYS A 177 22.55 -0.32 -9.80
C CYS A 177 21.60 -1.47 -10.09
N ASP A 178 21.62 -2.49 -9.23
CA ASP A 178 20.64 -3.57 -9.22
C ASP A 178 19.27 -2.96 -8.89
N LEU A 179 18.55 -2.49 -9.91
CA LEU A 179 17.11 -2.36 -9.85
C LEU A 179 16.60 -3.79 -9.74
N GLU A 180 16.27 -4.22 -8.52
CA GLU A 180 15.71 -5.56 -8.27
C GLU A 180 14.53 -5.78 -9.22
N GLU A 181 14.70 -6.67 -10.20
CA GLU A 181 13.59 -7.19 -10.99
C GLU A 181 12.54 -7.70 -10.00
N GLY A 182 11.34 -7.08 -10.03
CA GLY A 182 10.27 -7.41 -9.10
C GLY A 182 10.00 -8.91 -9.07
N VAL A 183 9.70 -9.45 -7.88
CA VAL A 183 9.42 -10.89 -7.73
C VAL A 183 8.18 -11.26 -8.55
N PRO A 184 8.26 -12.26 -9.46
CA PRO A 184 7.11 -12.71 -10.22
C PRO A 184 5.93 -13.06 -9.31
N TYR A 185 4.71 -12.68 -9.73
CA TYR A 185 3.53 -12.78 -8.89
C TYR A 185 3.30 -14.21 -8.37
N GLU A 186 3.60 -15.23 -9.16
CA GLU A 186 3.48 -16.66 -8.84
C GLU A 186 4.39 -17.09 -7.67
N LYS A 187 5.54 -16.42 -7.51
CA LYS A 187 6.53 -16.73 -6.46
C LYS A 187 6.22 -16.06 -5.12
N LEU A 188 5.32 -15.07 -5.10
CA LEU A 188 4.92 -14.38 -3.88
C LEU A 188 4.23 -15.34 -2.91
N ARG A 189 4.46 -15.17 -1.61
CA ARG A 189 3.84 -15.99 -0.56
C ARG A 189 3.09 -15.12 0.44
N PRO A 190 1.99 -15.61 1.04
CA PRO A 190 1.25 -14.88 2.05
C PRO A 190 2.16 -14.38 3.18
N THR A 191 2.06 -13.09 3.51
CA THR A 191 2.77 -12.52 4.66
C THR A 191 2.20 -13.04 5.97
N TYR A 192 2.87 -12.75 7.11
CA TYR A 192 2.35 -13.13 8.42
C TYR A 192 0.93 -12.59 8.63
N THR A 193 0.68 -11.35 8.21
CA THR A 193 -0.65 -10.72 8.26
C THR A 193 -1.69 -11.55 7.51
N HIS A 194 -1.43 -11.99 6.28
CA HIS A 194 -2.37 -12.82 5.52
C HIS A 194 -2.69 -14.14 6.21
N GLU A 195 -1.67 -14.83 6.72
CA GLU A 195 -1.85 -16.10 7.44
C GLU A 195 -2.62 -15.92 8.75
N ALA A 196 -2.32 -14.86 9.50
CA ALA A 196 -3.00 -14.53 10.74
C ALA A 196 -4.48 -14.21 10.51
N LEU A 197 -4.82 -13.47 9.44
CA LEU A 197 -6.20 -13.23 9.04
C LEU A 197 -6.91 -14.53 8.68
N LYS A 198 -6.26 -15.45 7.95
CA LYS A 198 -6.82 -16.78 7.70
C LYS A 198 -7.08 -17.54 9.01
N LYS A 199 -6.15 -17.50 9.97
CA LYS A 199 -6.32 -18.15 11.27
C LYS A 199 -7.50 -17.54 12.04
N LEU A 200 -7.59 -16.22 12.12
CA LEU A 200 -8.72 -15.52 12.75
C LEU A 200 -10.05 -15.88 12.10
N HIS A 201 -10.07 -16.05 10.77
CA HIS A 201 -11.27 -16.48 10.06
C HIS A 201 -11.63 -17.94 10.38
N LYS A 202 -10.63 -18.84 10.37
CA LYS A 202 -10.81 -20.26 10.73
C LYS A 202 -11.35 -20.41 12.16
N ASP A 203 -10.85 -19.61 13.08
CA ASP A 203 -11.20 -19.66 14.50
C ASP A 203 -12.47 -18.85 14.82
N GLY A 204 -13.10 -18.23 13.81
CA GLY A 204 -14.41 -17.59 13.90
C GLY A 204 -14.40 -16.14 14.39
N TYR A 205 -13.24 -15.55 14.64
CA TYR A 205 -13.13 -14.13 14.99
C TYR A 205 -13.42 -13.23 13.77
N LEU A 206 -12.76 -13.48 12.65
CA LEU A 206 -12.89 -12.68 11.43
C LEU A 206 -14.05 -13.19 10.58
N LYS A 207 -15.01 -12.30 10.24
CA LYS A 207 -16.19 -12.66 9.45
C LYS A 207 -16.02 -12.38 7.96
N TYR A 208 -15.30 -11.32 7.61
CA TYR A 208 -15.19 -10.92 6.22
C TYR A 208 -13.94 -10.08 5.94
N VAL A 209 -13.36 -10.25 4.75
CA VAL A 209 -12.25 -9.44 4.26
C VAL A 209 -12.69 -8.56 3.10
N ILE A 210 -12.33 -7.29 3.14
CA ILE A 210 -12.47 -6.36 2.03
C ILE A 210 -11.06 -5.96 1.61
N SER A 211 -10.66 -6.30 0.39
CA SER A 211 -9.29 -6.08 -0.07
C SER A 211 -9.25 -5.14 -1.27
N GLN A 212 -8.31 -4.20 -1.24
CA GLN A 212 -7.93 -3.37 -2.38
C GLN A 212 -6.79 -4.01 -3.21
N ASN A 213 -6.24 -5.13 -2.76
CA ASN A 213 -5.07 -5.76 -3.38
C ASN A 213 -5.52 -6.69 -4.50
N GLY A 214 -4.85 -6.60 -5.65
CA GLY A 214 -4.99 -7.54 -6.76
C GLY A 214 -4.01 -8.72 -6.73
N ASP A 215 -3.14 -8.82 -5.72
CA ASP A 215 -2.04 -9.78 -5.66
C ASP A 215 -2.45 -11.26 -5.43
N GLY A 216 -3.71 -11.52 -5.08
CA GLY A 216 -4.27 -12.85 -4.83
C GLY A 216 -3.75 -13.56 -3.57
N LEU A 217 -2.99 -12.90 -2.70
CA LEU A 217 -2.38 -13.54 -1.53
C LEU A 217 -3.40 -13.94 -0.45
N HIS A 218 -4.54 -13.25 -0.35
CA HIS A 218 -5.63 -13.66 0.55
C HIS A 218 -6.28 -14.98 0.11
N ARG A 219 -6.50 -15.15 -1.21
CA ARG A 219 -7.05 -16.38 -1.77
C ARG A 219 -6.06 -17.53 -1.55
N LEU A 220 -4.78 -17.29 -1.82
CA LEU A 220 -3.70 -18.25 -1.59
C LEU A 220 -3.54 -18.64 -0.12
N SER A 221 -3.71 -17.70 0.83
CA SER A 221 -3.70 -18.03 2.26
C SER A 221 -4.90 -18.90 2.68
N GLY A 222 -5.86 -19.12 1.79
CA GLY A 222 -7.00 -20.02 1.97
C GLY A 222 -8.29 -19.31 2.35
N ILE A 223 -8.39 -17.99 2.24
CA ILE A 223 -9.66 -17.27 2.42
C ILE A 223 -10.58 -17.58 1.22
N SER A 224 -11.80 -18.03 1.51
CA SER A 224 -12.74 -18.45 0.47
C SER A 224 -13.31 -17.24 -0.28
N ALA A 225 -13.66 -17.41 -1.55
CA ALA A 225 -14.17 -16.35 -2.42
C ALA A 225 -15.50 -15.77 -1.92
N LYS A 226 -16.24 -16.54 -1.12
CA LYS A 226 -17.48 -16.10 -0.49
C LYS A 226 -17.27 -15.23 0.76
N ASP A 227 -16.07 -15.23 1.32
CA ASP A 227 -15.70 -14.59 2.58
C ASP A 227 -14.76 -13.37 2.35
N ILE A 228 -14.59 -12.97 1.07
CA ILE A 228 -13.76 -11.83 0.66
C ILE A 228 -14.39 -11.04 -0.50
N SER A 229 -14.27 -9.71 -0.45
CA SER A 229 -14.52 -8.82 -1.59
C SER A 229 -13.20 -8.24 -2.09
N GLU A 230 -12.74 -8.68 -3.27
CA GLU A 230 -11.55 -8.16 -3.95
C GLU A 230 -11.93 -6.98 -4.86
N LEU A 231 -11.94 -5.77 -4.27
CA LEU A 231 -12.53 -4.57 -4.90
C LEU A 231 -11.84 -4.14 -6.19
N HIS A 232 -10.53 -4.42 -6.32
CA HIS A 232 -9.74 -4.03 -7.48
C HIS A 232 -9.33 -5.22 -8.37
N GLY A 233 -10.03 -6.35 -8.22
CA GLY A 233 -9.77 -7.57 -8.97
C GLY A 233 -8.66 -8.42 -8.38
N ASN A 234 -8.22 -9.41 -9.16
CA ASN A 234 -7.17 -10.35 -8.79
C ASN A 234 -6.39 -10.80 -10.04
N VAL A 235 -5.05 -10.72 -10.00
CA VAL A 235 -4.16 -11.04 -11.12
C VAL A 235 -4.13 -12.52 -11.51
N PHE A 236 -4.83 -13.38 -10.76
CA PHE A 236 -5.01 -14.79 -11.04
C PHE A 236 -6.43 -15.13 -11.53
N ILE A 237 -7.31 -14.13 -11.66
CA ILE A 237 -8.72 -14.35 -12.00
C ILE A 237 -9.05 -13.69 -13.34
N GLU A 238 -9.65 -14.49 -14.23
CA GLU A 238 -10.19 -14.02 -15.50
C GLU A 238 -11.68 -14.39 -15.65
N THR A 239 -12.45 -13.52 -16.30
CA THR A 239 -13.89 -13.68 -16.52
C THR A 239 -14.21 -13.69 -18.01
N CYS A 240 -15.10 -14.58 -18.44
CA CYS A 240 -15.52 -14.60 -19.84
C CYS A 240 -16.41 -13.40 -20.19
N GLU A 241 -16.06 -12.67 -21.25
CA GLU A 241 -16.80 -11.49 -21.69
C GLU A 241 -18.26 -11.82 -22.09
N LYS A 242 -18.52 -13.05 -22.57
CA LYS A 242 -19.83 -13.55 -23.04
C LYS A 242 -20.64 -14.23 -21.94
N CYS A 243 -20.16 -15.34 -21.39
CA CYS A 243 -20.93 -16.16 -20.44
C CYS A 243 -20.76 -15.76 -18.97
N LYS A 244 -19.87 -14.80 -18.67
CA LYS A 244 -19.57 -14.30 -17.32
C LYS A 244 -19.04 -15.35 -16.32
N LYS A 245 -18.67 -16.55 -16.79
CA LYS A 245 -17.96 -17.52 -15.95
C LYS A 245 -16.60 -16.96 -15.52
N ILE A 246 -16.30 -17.18 -14.25
CA ILE A 246 -15.05 -16.79 -13.58
C ILE A 246 -14.13 -18.00 -13.56
N PHE A 247 -12.85 -17.78 -13.87
CA PHE A 247 -11.80 -18.77 -13.87
C PHE A 247 -10.63 -18.27 -13.03
N GLU A 248 -10.30 -19.02 -11.98
CA GLU A 248 -9.10 -18.81 -11.17
C GLU A 248 -7.96 -19.67 -11.72
N ARG A 249 -6.78 -19.08 -11.87
CA ARG A 249 -5.62 -19.67 -12.54
C ARG A 249 -4.43 -19.79 -11.58
N PRO A 250 -3.55 -20.78 -11.78
CA PRO A 250 -2.31 -20.87 -11.01
C PRO A 250 -1.23 -19.87 -11.49
N TYR A 251 -1.47 -19.16 -12.60
CA TYR A 251 -0.52 -18.25 -13.26
C TYR A 251 -1.09 -16.84 -13.41
N TYR A 252 -0.21 -15.85 -13.55
CA TYR A 252 -0.55 -14.45 -13.82
C TYR A 252 -1.33 -14.30 -15.13
N VAL A 253 -2.53 -13.71 -15.07
CA VAL A 253 -3.48 -13.72 -16.19
C VAL A 253 -3.40 -12.50 -17.10
N LEU A 254 -2.81 -11.40 -16.66
CA LEU A 254 -2.82 -10.14 -17.42
C LEU A 254 -1.98 -10.25 -18.69
N ASP A 255 -2.40 -9.51 -19.72
CA ASP A 255 -1.64 -9.32 -20.94
C ASP A 255 -1.10 -7.89 -20.99
N ASP A 256 0.10 -7.71 -20.43
CA ASP A 256 0.73 -6.41 -20.29
C ASP A 256 1.06 -5.80 -21.68
N GLU A 257 1.34 -6.62 -22.70
CA GLU A 257 1.68 -6.12 -24.04
C GLU A 257 0.51 -5.39 -24.71
N SER A 258 -0.71 -5.91 -24.59
CA SER A 258 -1.89 -5.25 -25.18
C SER A 258 -2.25 -3.97 -24.44
N SER A 259 -2.05 -3.92 -23.12
CA SER A 259 -2.25 -2.70 -22.33
C SER A 259 -1.20 -1.65 -22.68
N GLN A 260 0.09 -2.03 -22.70
CA GLN A 260 1.19 -1.15 -23.10
C GLN A 260 0.99 -0.56 -24.50
N TYR A 261 0.48 -1.36 -25.46
CA TYR A 261 0.15 -0.85 -26.79
C TYR A 261 -0.82 0.34 -26.74
N TYR A 262 -1.87 0.26 -25.92
CA TYR A 262 -2.87 1.31 -25.83
C TYR A 262 -2.40 2.52 -25.01
N GLU A 263 -1.59 2.29 -23.96
CA GLU A 263 -0.94 3.35 -23.19
C GLU A 263 0.01 4.17 -24.07
N GLU A 264 0.94 3.52 -24.78
CA GLU A 264 1.88 4.23 -25.65
C GLU A 264 1.19 5.02 -26.77
N ILE A 265 0.06 4.50 -27.29
CA ILE A 265 -0.74 5.23 -28.29
C ILE A 265 -1.40 6.46 -27.67
N GLU A 266 -1.87 6.39 -26.42
CA GLU A 266 -2.50 7.51 -25.73
C GLU A 266 -1.47 8.59 -25.36
N ASP A 267 -0.29 8.18 -24.86
CA ASP A 267 0.75 9.10 -24.39
C ASP A 267 1.59 9.68 -25.53
N PHE A 268 1.93 8.86 -26.54
CA PHE A 268 2.91 9.23 -27.57
C PHE A 268 2.33 9.28 -29.00
N GLY A 269 1.07 8.90 -29.19
CA GLY A 269 0.41 8.83 -30.51
C GLY A 269 0.92 7.71 -31.42
N LYS A 270 1.89 6.91 -30.94
CA LYS A 270 2.46 5.75 -31.63
C LYS A 270 2.97 4.75 -30.59
N SER A 271 2.92 3.46 -30.93
CA SER A 271 3.45 2.40 -30.07
C SER A 271 4.53 1.61 -30.80
N HIS A 272 5.54 1.19 -30.04
CA HIS A 272 6.58 0.27 -30.47
C HIS A 272 6.10 -1.19 -30.41
N VAL A 273 5.08 -1.45 -29.60
CA VAL A 273 4.41 -2.74 -29.49
C VAL A 273 3.44 -2.90 -30.65
N LYS A 274 3.35 -4.12 -31.20
CA LYS A 274 2.38 -4.42 -32.25
C LYS A 274 1.04 -4.81 -31.65
N LYS A 275 -0.04 -4.14 -32.06
CA LYS A 275 -1.41 -4.48 -31.66
C LYS A 275 -1.71 -5.97 -31.91
N LYS A 276 -2.06 -6.69 -30.85
CA LYS A 276 -2.50 -8.08 -30.93
C LYS A 276 -3.90 -8.17 -31.51
N LYS A 277 -4.20 -9.27 -32.22
CA LYS A 277 -5.49 -9.46 -32.91
C LYS A 277 -6.69 -9.54 -31.95
N TYR A 278 -6.48 -10.10 -30.77
CA TYR A 278 -7.52 -10.23 -29.74
C TYR A 278 -7.72 -8.95 -28.93
N ALA A 279 -6.71 -8.06 -28.89
CA ALA A 279 -6.71 -6.85 -28.09
C ALA A 279 -7.90 -5.95 -28.44
N LYS A 280 -8.58 -5.45 -27.40
CA LYS A 280 -9.76 -4.61 -27.53
C LYS A 280 -9.67 -3.46 -26.54
N LYS A 281 -9.67 -2.22 -27.05
CA LYS A 281 -9.67 -1.01 -26.22
C LYS A 281 -10.94 -0.97 -25.37
N CYS A 282 -10.77 -0.85 -24.07
CA CYS A 282 -11.82 -0.56 -23.12
C CYS A 282 -12.29 0.89 -23.30
N THR A 283 -13.60 1.11 -23.24
CA THR A 283 -14.18 2.45 -23.38
C THR A 283 -14.05 3.30 -22.11
N LEU A 284 -13.74 2.69 -20.97
CA LEU A 284 -13.65 3.35 -19.67
C LEU A 284 -12.22 3.74 -19.33
N CYS A 285 -11.34 2.75 -19.15
CA CYS A 285 -9.95 2.97 -18.77
C CYS A 285 -9.01 3.20 -19.96
N GLY A 286 -9.44 2.89 -21.18
CA GLY A 286 -8.60 3.00 -22.37
C GLY A 286 -7.61 1.85 -22.59
N LEU A 287 -7.53 0.87 -21.69
CA LEU A 287 -6.62 -0.29 -21.77
C LEU A 287 -7.30 -1.53 -22.38
N SER A 288 -6.57 -2.63 -22.53
CA SER A 288 -7.12 -3.90 -23.02
C SER A 288 -7.23 -4.93 -21.91
N HIS A 289 -8.45 -5.24 -21.47
CA HIS A 289 -8.67 -6.28 -20.47
C HIS A 289 -8.62 -7.72 -21.02
N ARG A 290 -8.51 -7.92 -22.34
CA ARG A 290 -8.51 -9.28 -22.89
C ARG A 290 -7.16 -9.93 -22.68
N THR A 291 -7.17 -11.12 -22.09
CA THR A 291 -5.96 -11.87 -21.74
C THR A 291 -5.37 -12.69 -22.90
N GLY A 292 -5.95 -12.56 -24.10
CA GLY A 292 -5.62 -13.37 -25.26
C GLY A 292 -6.17 -14.81 -25.26
N ARG A 293 -6.74 -15.28 -24.14
CA ARG A 293 -7.33 -16.61 -24.00
C ARG A 293 -8.82 -16.65 -24.38
N ARG A 294 -9.31 -17.85 -24.69
CA ARG A 294 -10.72 -18.15 -24.98
C ARG A 294 -11.35 -18.87 -23.79
N CYS A 295 -12.67 -18.75 -23.67
CA CYS A 295 -13.42 -19.41 -22.61
C CYS A 295 -13.23 -20.92 -22.61
N ASP A 296 -12.96 -21.49 -21.43
CA ASP A 296 -12.78 -22.94 -21.27
C ASP A 296 -14.11 -23.72 -21.40
N ASP A 297 -15.25 -23.04 -21.30
CA ASP A 297 -16.54 -23.67 -21.59
C ASP A 297 -16.66 -23.95 -23.08
N LYS A 298 -16.71 -25.23 -23.45
CA LYS A 298 -16.85 -25.70 -24.85
C LYS A 298 -18.08 -25.16 -25.56
N LYS A 299 -19.10 -24.67 -24.84
CA LYS A 299 -20.30 -24.05 -25.40
C LYS A 299 -20.18 -22.53 -25.57
N CYS A 300 -19.03 -21.95 -25.24
CA CYS A 300 -18.75 -20.53 -25.29
C CYS A 300 -17.47 -20.27 -26.09
N ASP A 301 -17.49 -19.25 -26.95
CA ASP A 301 -16.37 -18.82 -27.79
C ASP A 301 -15.85 -17.42 -27.39
N GLY A 302 -16.29 -16.90 -26.24
CA GLY A 302 -15.91 -15.58 -25.75
C GLY A 302 -14.43 -15.48 -25.40
N TYR A 303 -13.87 -14.28 -25.48
CA TYR A 303 -12.56 -14.01 -24.88
C TYR A 303 -12.66 -13.95 -23.36
N LEU A 304 -11.59 -14.35 -22.70
CA LEU A 304 -11.40 -14.13 -21.27
C LEU A 304 -10.83 -12.73 -21.05
N GLN A 305 -11.29 -12.08 -19.98
CA GLN A 305 -10.85 -10.76 -19.55
C GLN A 305 -10.26 -10.85 -18.16
N ASP A 306 -9.17 -10.14 -17.86
CA ASP A 306 -8.71 -10.01 -16.49
C ASP A 306 -9.75 -9.25 -15.65
N THR A 307 -9.61 -9.36 -14.33
CA THR A 307 -10.49 -8.68 -13.37
C THR A 307 -9.89 -7.40 -12.80
N ILE A 308 -8.70 -6.99 -13.23
CA ILE A 308 -7.98 -5.87 -12.63
C ILE A 308 -8.65 -4.55 -13.00
N ILE A 309 -8.97 -3.78 -11.96
CA ILE A 309 -9.62 -2.48 -12.08
C ILE A 309 -8.56 -1.41 -12.28
N ASN A 310 -8.63 -0.74 -13.43
CA ASN A 310 -7.76 0.39 -13.75
C ASN A 310 -8.43 1.72 -13.38
N PHE A 311 -7.67 2.82 -13.38
CA PHE A 311 -8.27 4.14 -13.21
C PHE A 311 -9.33 4.39 -14.30
N ARG A 312 -10.43 5.04 -13.89
CA ARG A 312 -11.65 5.29 -14.69
C ARG A 312 -12.51 4.06 -14.95
N ASP A 313 -12.07 2.86 -14.55
CA ASP A 313 -12.90 1.66 -14.63
C ASP A 313 -13.93 1.63 -13.50
N HIS A 314 -14.92 0.75 -13.63
CA HIS A 314 -15.94 0.53 -12.61
C HIS A 314 -15.57 -0.67 -11.74
N LEU A 315 -15.71 -0.51 -10.42
CA LEU A 315 -15.68 -1.66 -9.51
C LEU A 315 -16.85 -2.59 -9.84
N ASP A 316 -16.64 -3.89 -9.65
CA ASP A 316 -17.72 -4.87 -9.76
C ASP A 316 -18.82 -4.55 -8.73
N GLU A 317 -20.03 -4.28 -9.24
CA GLU A 317 -21.15 -3.82 -8.42
C GLU A 317 -21.54 -4.86 -7.37
N SER A 318 -21.53 -6.15 -7.74
CA SER A 318 -21.91 -7.22 -6.81
C SER A 318 -20.91 -7.35 -5.65
N THR A 319 -19.63 -7.17 -5.94
CA THR A 319 -18.53 -7.21 -4.99
C THR A 319 -18.58 -6.00 -4.04
N LEU A 320 -18.87 -4.81 -4.58
CA LEU A 320 -19.02 -3.58 -3.81
C LEU A 320 -20.25 -3.63 -2.90
N VAL A 321 -21.42 -4.02 -3.41
CA VAL A 321 -22.65 -4.17 -2.62
C VAL A 321 -22.44 -5.16 -1.48
N LYS A 322 -21.72 -6.26 -1.73
CA LYS A 322 -21.39 -7.23 -0.69
C LYS A 322 -20.47 -6.62 0.37
N ALA A 323 -19.44 -5.88 -0.04
CA ALA A 323 -18.54 -5.20 0.89
C ALA A 323 -19.30 -4.18 1.76
N GLU A 324 -20.19 -3.38 1.17
CA GLU A 324 -21.06 -2.45 1.91
C GLU A 324 -21.99 -3.17 2.90
N GLU A 325 -22.56 -4.31 2.50
CA GLU A 325 -23.40 -5.11 3.39
C GLU A 325 -22.64 -5.57 4.64
N MET A 326 -21.40 -6.02 4.47
CA MET A 326 -20.54 -6.45 5.58
C MET A 326 -20.10 -5.26 6.44
N CYS A 327 -19.76 -4.11 5.84
CA CYS A 327 -19.49 -2.89 6.60
C CYS A 327 -20.70 -2.45 7.44
N ARG A 328 -21.92 -2.52 6.91
CA ARG A 328 -23.14 -2.15 7.66
C ARG A 328 -23.40 -3.03 8.88
N GLN A 329 -22.90 -4.26 8.89
CA GLN A 329 -23.07 -5.22 9.98
C GLN A 329 -21.88 -5.22 10.95
N CYS A 330 -20.78 -4.54 10.62
CA CYS A 330 -19.55 -4.59 11.41
C CYS A 330 -19.71 -3.87 12.76
N ASP A 331 -19.06 -4.39 13.79
CA ASP A 331 -18.90 -3.71 15.08
C ASP A 331 -17.43 -3.34 15.37
N VAL A 332 -16.50 -4.01 14.70
CA VAL A 332 -15.07 -3.70 14.67
C VAL A 332 -14.58 -3.74 13.22
N MET A 333 -13.98 -2.64 12.77
CA MET A 333 -13.27 -2.56 11.50
C MET A 333 -11.77 -2.50 11.75
N LEU A 334 -11.02 -3.42 11.15
CA LEU A 334 -9.56 -3.43 11.19
C LEU A 334 -8.98 -3.10 9.81
N CYS A 335 -8.45 -1.89 9.65
CA CYS A 335 -7.78 -1.44 8.43
C CYS A 335 -6.27 -1.67 8.51
N LEU A 336 -5.71 -2.37 7.52
CA LEU A 336 -4.29 -2.75 7.48
C LEU A 336 -3.65 -2.32 6.16
N GLY A 337 -2.54 -1.59 6.23
CA GLY A 337 -1.68 -1.33 5.08
C GLY A 337 -2.34 -0.52 3.96
N THR A 338 -3.26 0.38 4.29
CA THR A 338 -3.94 1.26 3.32
C THR A 338 -3.88 2.72 3.76
N THR A 339 -3.72 3.62 2.78
CA THR A 339 -3.80 5.07 3.00
C THR A 339 -5.24 5.60 2.99
N LEU A 340 -6.22 4.76 2.61
CA LEU A 340 -7.65 5.12 2.52
C LEU A 340 -7.93 6.33 1.62
N GLN A 341 -7.26 6.41 0.47
CA GLN A 341 -7.39 7.55 -0.47
C GLN A 341 -8.18 7.23 -1.74
N VAL A 342 -8.32 5.97 -2.12
CA VAL A 342 -8.95 5.58 -3.40
C VAL A 342 -10.45 5.35 -3.20
N THR A 343 -11.25 6.25 -3.78
CA THR A 343 -12.72 6.14 -3.85
C THR A 343 -13.14 5.24 -5.02
N PRO A 344 -14.22 4.45 -4.91
CA PRO A 344 -15.15 4.35 -3.76
C PRO A 344 -14.71 3.38 -2.65
N ALA A 345 -13.61 2.63 -2.83
CA ALA A 345 -13.18 1.62 -1.87
C ALA A 345 -12.98 2.17 -0.44
N CYS A 346 -12.33 3.32 -0.29
CA CYS A 346 -12.10 3.92 1.02
C CYS A 346 -13.37 4.50 1.65
N ASP A 347 -14.42 4.79 0.87
CA ASP A 347 -15.66 5.36 1.39
C ASP A 347 -16.44 4.32 2.22
N LEU A 348 -16.21 3.03 1.98
CA LEU A 348 -16.69 1.93 2.83
C LEU A 348 -16.25 2.10 4.29
N VAL A 349 -15.02 2.58 4.52
CA VAL A 349 -14.47 2.81 5.85
C VAL A 349 -14.86 4.20 6.37
N LYS A 350 -14.90 5.23 5.52
CA LYS A 350 -15.29 6.59 5.93
C LYS A 350 -16.75 6.69 6.35
N ASN A 351 -17.61 5.82 5.81
CA ASN A 351 -19.04 5.80 6.10
C ASN A 351 -19.40 4.97 7.34
N LEU A 352 -18.42 4.43 8.06
CA LEU A 352 -18.65 3.77 9.35
C LEU A 352 -19.26 4.75 10.36
N THR A 353 -20.07 4.22 11.26
CA THR A 353 -20.76 5.01 12.27
C THR A 353 -19.88 5.18 13.51
N SER A 354 -20.20 6.17 14.36
CA SER A 354 -19.46 6.37 15.62
C SER A 354 -19.60 5.22 16.62
N ARG A 355 -20.50 4.26 16.37
CA ARG A 355 -20.64 3.03 17.18
C ARG A 355 -19.53 2.04 16.88
N ASP A 356 -19.06 2.01 15.64
CA ASP A 356 -18.15 0.99 15.13
C ASP A 356 -16.73 1.31 15.61
N ARG A 357 -16.03 0.32 16.15
CA ARG A 357 -14.64 0.53 16.59
C ARG A 357 -13.73 0.42 15.39
N LEU A 358 -12.99 1.48 15.10
CA LEU A 358 -12.06 1.50 13.98
C LEU A 358 -10.61 1.32 14.48
N ILE A 359 -9.89 0.36 13.92
CA ILE A 359 -8.46 0.16 14.16
C ILE A 359 -7.74 0.39 12.83
N ILE A 360 -6.73 1.26 12.80
CA ILE A 360 -5.91 1.49 11.60
C ILE A 360 -4.44 1.23 11.91
N CYS A 361 -3.86 0.21 11.26
CA CYS A 361 -2.42 0.01 11.20
C CYS A 361 -1.90 0.34 9.81
N ASN A 362 -1.16 1.44 9.69
CA ASN A 362 -0.54 1.88 8.44
C ASN A 362 0.62 2.82 8.77
N ARG A 363 1.69 2.84 7.97
CA ARG A 363 2.83 3.73 8.20
C ARG A 363 2.57 5.18 7.81
N GLN A 364 1.75 5.43 6.80
CA GLN A 364 1.41 6.77 6.34
C GLN A 364 0.11 7.26 6.97
N GLU A 365 -0.07 8.58 7.03
CA GLU A 365 -1.32 9.17 7.51
C GLU A 365 -2.51 8.80 6.61
N THR A 366 -3.67 8.66 7.24
CA THR A 366 -4.95 8.45 6.53
C THR A 366 -5.88 9.65 6.76
N PRO A 367 -6.84 9.94 5.87
CA PRO A 367 -7.84 10.99 6.08
C PRO A 367 -8.65 10.85 7.38
N LEU A 368 -8.65 9.65 7.95
CA LEU A 368 -9.42 9.24 9.12
C LEU A 368 -8.65 9.39 10.44
N ASP A 369 -7.36 9.74 10.41
CA ASP A 369 -6.51 9.74 11.61
C ASP A 369 -6.95 10.75 12.69
N ARG A 370 -7.62 11.84 12.30
CA ARG A 370 -8.08 12.87 13.24
C ARG A 370 -9.14 12.37 14.23
N GLN A 371 -9.88 11.32 13.90
CA GLN A 371 -10.95 10.82 14.77
C GLN A 371 -10.43 10.06 16.00
N PHE A 372 -9.15 9.68 16.01
CA PHE A 372 -8.50 9.06 17.16
C PHE A 372 -8.00 10.07 18.19
N GLN A 373 -8.25 11.37 17.98
CA GLN A 373 -7.83 12.43 18.88
C GLN A 373 -9.00 12.83 19.81
N GLY A 374 -8.71 12.91 21.11
CA GLY A 374 -9.63 13.42 22.12
C GLY A 374 -10.40 12.35 22.91
N PRO A 375 -11.20 12.76 23.91
CA PRO A 375 -11.79 11.86 24.92
C PRO A 375 -12.93 10.97 24.38
N ARG A 376 -13.40 11.22 23.15
CA ARG A 376 -14.47 10.45 22.49
C ARG A 376 -13.94 9.54 21.38
N ALA A 377 -12.62 9.36 21.28
CA ALA A 377 -12.01 8.48 20.30
C ALA A 377 -12.51 7.04 20.51
N ASN A 378 -13.17 6.48 19.50
CA ASN A 378 -13.70 5.12 19.50
C ASN A 378 -12.91 4.26 18.51
N GLY A 379 -11.64 4.02 18.83
CA GLY A 379 -10.74 3.30 17.94
C GLY A 379 -9.27 3.45 18.29
N CYS A 380 -8.40 2.88 17.46
CA CYS A 380 -6.96 2.89 17.67
C CYS A 380 -6.19 3.16 16.37
N ARG A 381 -5.15 4.00 16.45
CA ARG A 381 -4.23 4.28 15.34
C ARG A 381 -2.83 3.79 15.69
N VAL A 382 -2.25 2.99 14.79
CA VAL A 382 -0.90 2.44 14.89
C VAL A 382 -0.06 2.77 13.66
N PHE A 383 0.90 3.67 13.79
CA PHE A 383 1.90 3.95 12.77
C PHE A 383 2.99 2.88 12.82
N GLY A 384 2.88 1.83 12.01
CA GLY A 384 3.81 0.71 12.11
C GLY A 384 3.70 -0.32 11.00
N ASN A 385 4.56 -1.34 11.09
CA ASN A 385 4.49 -2.51 10.22
C ASN A 385 3.30 -3.41 10.65
N CYS A 386 2.47 -3.80 9.68
CA CYS A 386 1.28 -4.63 9.93
C CYS A 386 1.64 -6.00 10.52
N ASP A 387 2.69 -6.68 10.05
CA ASP A 387 3.10 -7.98 10.59
C ASP A 387 3.51 -7.89 12.06
N VAL A 388 4.19 -6.81 12.47
CA VAL A 388 4.56 -6.57 13.88
C VAL A 388 3.31 -6.34 14.73
N PHE A 389 2.42 -5.46 14.29
CA PHE A 389 1.18 -5.18 15.01
C PHE A 389 0.29 -6.42 15.14
N ILE A 390 0.11 -7.17 14.05
CA ILE A 390 -0.71 -8.39 14.02
C ILE A 390 -0.08 -9.49 14.87
N ARG A 391 1.25 -9.64 14.90
CA ARG A 391 1.92 -10.61 15.78
C ARG A 391 1.68 -10.31 17.26
N GLU A 392 1.81 -9.05 17.68
CA GLU A 392 1.47 -8.64 19.04
C GLU A 392 -0.01 -8.86 19.35
N MET A 393 -0.90 -8.58 18.39
CA MET A 393 -2.34 -8.77 18.55
C MET A 393 -2.70 -10.26 18.71
N MET A 394 -2.13 -11.12 17.87
CA MET A 394 -2.28 -12.58 17.96
C MET A 394 -1.78 -13.11 19.31
N GLY A 395 -0.65 -12.60 19.82
CA GLY A 395 -0.12 -12.95 21.14
C GLY A 395 -1.03 -12.56 22.31
N ASN A 396 -1.94 -11.60 22.13
CA ASN A 396 -2.96 -11.24 23.11
C ASN A 396 -4.30 -11.99 22.93
N LEU A 397 -4.52 -12.59 21.76
CA LEU A 397 -5.75 -13.35 21.45
C LEU A 397 -5.62 -14.84 21.78
N TYR A 398 -4.45 -15.43 21.55
CA TYR A 398 -4.21 -16.86 21.69
C TYR A 398 -3.30 -17.18 22.87
N GLN A 399 -3.38 -18.42 23.37
CA GLN A 399 -2.39 -18.91 24.31
C GLN A 399 -1.03 -19.05 23.63
N ALA A 400 0.05 -18.80 24.38
CA ALA A 400 1.41 -18.81 23.84
C ALA A 400 1.79 -20.16 23.20
N ALA A 401 1.33 -21.28 23.77
CA ALA A 401 1.60 -22.62 23.23
C ALA A 401 0.91 -22.84 21.88
N ASP A 402 -0.37 -22.50 21.76
CA ASP A 402 -1.15 -22.67 20.53
C ASP A 402 -0.58 -21.80 19.40
N LEU A 403 -0.17 -20.57 19.73
CA LEU A 403 0.42 -19.66 18.75
C LEU A 403 1.79 -20.16 18.30
N ALA A 404 2.64 -20.63 19.22
CA ALA A 404 3.94 -21.19 18.89
C ALA A 404 3.83 -22.44 18.00
N GLN A 405 2.86 -23.32 18.29
CA GLN A 405 2.57 -24.47 17.43
C GLN A 405 2.15 -24.02 16.03
N TRP A 406 1.18 -23.09 15.94
CA TRP A 406 0.73 -22.58 14.64
C TRP A 406 1.86 -21.91 13.83
N GLU A 407 2.77 -21.20 14.50
CA GLU A 407 3.95 -20.62 13.84
C GLU A 407 4.94 -21.69 13.37
N SER A 408 5.12 -22.79 14.12
CA SER A 408 5.99 -23.91 13.71
C SER A 408 5.50 -24.63 12.45
N GLU A 409 4.20 -24.59 12.17
CA GLU A 409 3.58 -25.19 10.98
C GLU A 409 3.73 -24.32 9.71
N ARG A 410 4.42 -23.18 9.79
CA ARG A 410 4.57 -22.25 8.66
C ARG A 410 5.30 -22.85 7.47
N GLU A 411 6.34 -23.65 7.69
CA GLU A 411 7.07 -24.31 6.60
C GLU A 411 6.16 -25.26 5.81
N THR A 412 5.29 -25.99 6.50
CA THR A 412 4.29 -26.86 5.87
C THR A 412 3.30 -26.06 5.03
N ARG A 413 2.77 -24.95 5.57
CA ARG A 413 1.87 -24.07 4.80
C ARG A 413 2.53 -23.47 3.57
N LEU A 414 3.81 -23.08 3.66
CA LEU A 414 4.56 -22.59 2.51
C LEU A 414 4.64 -23.64 1.38
N ALA A 415 4.92 -24.89 1.73
CA ALA A 415 4.91 -26.00 0.77
C ALA A 415 3.51 -26.25 0.18
N GLU A 416 2.43 -26.12 0.98
CA GLU A 416 1.05 -26.21 0.49
C GLU A 416 0.71 -25.08 -0.49
N TYR A 417 1.20 -23.86 -0.25
CA TYR A 417 1.02 -22.74 -1.18
C TYR A 417 1.76 -22.97 -2.51
N ASP A 418 2.95 -23.59 -2.48
CA ASP A 418 3.69 -23.97 -3.68
C ASP A 418 2.88 -24.93 -4.55
N ILE A 419 2.23 -25.92 -3.93
CA ILE A 419 1.35 -26.89 -4.61
C ILE A 419 0.08 -26.20 -5.13
N SER A 420 -0.53 -25.31 -4.33
CA SER A 420 -1.78 -24.64 -4.70
C SER A 420 -1.61 -23.68 -5.88
N ARG A 421 -0.38 -23.24 -6.17
CA ARG A 421 -0.01 -22.43 -7.34
C ARG A 421 0.67 -23.21 -8.47
N ALA A 422 0.90 -24.52 -8.31
CA ALA A 422 1.40 -25.39 -9.37
C ALA A 422 0.23 -25.94 -10.19
#